data_AF-A0A7S2CYG9-F1
#
_entry.id   AF-A0A7S2CYG9-F1
#
_cell.length_a   1.000
_cell.length_b   1.000
_cell.length_c   1.000
_cell.angle_alpha   90.00
_cell.angle_beta   90.00
_cell.angle_gamma   90.00
#
_symmetry.space_group_name_H-M   'P 1'
#
loop_
_entity.id
_entity.type
_entity.pdbx_description
1 polymer ?
#
loop_
_entity_poly.entity_id
_entity_poly.type
_entity_poly.pdbx_seq_one_letter_code
_entity_poly.pdbx_strand_id
1 'polypeptide(L)'
;ESDLKGKLRQHDALIKDGEEKLLKEGRLQEREAVRELKRAGSHHQLVDAGSKTRQKMAERLAHNAEAMARMEEELREKQAAYAQQLLAEEERMQRFHADKSALFGGKTAAFKGRLNRIQERNDQLQLERRQEARNKRQELNHKLNEVQARREEEQKKRQMHSEEQHLHIMDVREQKSRIERVDGQRRSELREHLQNDFERIETLLAMKDQLLEQRRGRNTRAEAAKSSRGPNLRRDCLPGPGQYEASRSALKDAPGATISRAKVPTVIEEAAKGTRWNPAPGSYEPAVLHKGSRVDKASSSGGKFRSRDRDTYLDAAVKAKDHIPAPGCYESKSQLGQRGTEMRRDRVGDLGQEKGDKRLHTPARPASDGPGPADYCVDSYMRKEALRRSQSSFPRLAQDMLRGS
;
A
#
# COMPACT_ATOMS: atom_id res chain seq x y z
N GLU A 1 52.93 -84.80 -171.94
CA GLU A 1 53.75 -83.75 -171.29
C GLU A 1 53.12 -82.35 -171.25
N SER A 2 52.10 -82.02 -172.07
CA SER A 2 51.39 -80.73 -172.00
C SER A 2 50.41 -80.59 -170.83
N ASP A 3 49.94 -81.70 -170.24
CA ASP A 3 48.87 -81.71 -169.23
C ASP A 3 49.36 -81.59 -167.77
N LEU A 4 50.67 -81.81 -167.54
CA LEU A 4 51.30 -81.66 -166.21
C LEU A 4 51.70 -80.21 -165.89
N LYS A 5 51.97 -79.38 -166.91
CA LYS A 5 52.30 -77.95 -166.72
C LYS A 5 51.09 -77.09 -166.34
N GLY A 6 49.87 -77.51 -166.72
CA GLY A 6 48.63 -76.82 -166.33
C GLY A 6 48.29 -77.01 -164.85
N LYS A 7 48.46 -78.24 -164.33
CA LYS A 7 48.19 -78.58 -162.93
C LYS A 7 49.17 -77.92 -161.95
N LEU A 8 50.44 -77.72 -162.35
CA LEU A 8 51.43 -77.00 -161.54
C LEU A 8 51.10 -75.51 -161.38
N ARG A 9 50.61 -74.83 -162.44
CA ARG A 9 50.19 -73.43 -162.35
C ARG A 9 48.95 -73.22 -161.49
N GLN A 10 48.00 -74.17 -161.51
CA GLN A 10 46.84 -74.12 -160.62
C GLN A 10 47.22 -74.38 -159.15
N HIS A 11 48.20 -75.25 -158.90
CA HIS A 11 48.71 -75.50 -157.56
C HIS A 11 49.49 -74.30 -157.01
N ASP A 12 50.35 -73.66 -157.83
CA ASP A 12 51.06 -72.44 -157.44
C ASP A 12 50.11 -71.25 -157.19
N ALA A 13 49.01 -71.17 -157.95
CA ALA A 13 47.97 -70.18 -157.72
C ALA A 13 47.22 -70.43 -156.40
N LEU A 14 46.91 -71.70 -156.07
CA LEU A 14 46.26 -72.06 -154.80
C LEU A 14 47.18 -71.85 -153.58
N ILE A 15 48.49 -72.09 -153.72
CA ILE A 15 49.46 -71.78 -152.66
C ILE A 15 49.53 -70.27 -152.44
N LYS A 16 49.64 -69.47 -153.50
CA LYS A 16 49.64 -68.00 -153.37
C LYS A 16 48.34 -67.47 -152.76
N ASP A 17 47.19 -68.00 -153.16
CA ASP A 17 45.89 -67.61 -152.58
C ASP A 17 45.78 -68.04 -151.10
N GLY A 18 46.39 -69.17 -150.74
CA GLY A 18 46.52 -69.64 -149.35
C GLY A 18 47.42 -68.74 -148.51
N GLU A 19 48.59 -68.35 -149.04
CA GLU A 19 49.52 -67.43 -148.41
C GLU A 19 48.92 -66.02 -148.23
N GLU A 20 48.19 -65.52 -149.22
CA GLU A 20 47.48 -64.23 -149.12
C GLU A 20 46.34 -64.27 -148.09
N LYS A 21 45.62 -65.38 -147.97
CA LYS A 21 44.59 -65.56 -146.93
C LYS A 21 45.20 -65.61 -145.54
N LEU A 22 46.31 -66.34 -145.35
CA LEU A 22 47.07 -66.36 -144.10
C LEU A 22 47.60 -64.98 -143.70
N LEU A 23 48.09 -64.18 -144.65
CA LEU A 23 48.51 -62.80 -144.40
C LEU A 23 47.33 -61.88 -144.02
N LYS A 24 46.16 -62.06 -144.63
CA LYS A 24 44.95 -61.30 -144.27
C LYS A 24 44.42 -61.70 -142.88
N GLU A 25 44.43 -62.98 -142.55
CA GLU A 25 44.06 -63.48 -141.22
C GLU A 25 45.05 -63.02 -140.14
N GLY A 26 46.36 -63.05 -140.41
CA GLY A 26 47.38 -62.52 -139.50
C GLY A 26 47.19 -61.02 -139.21
N ARG A 27 46.93 -60.20 -140.24
CA ARG A 27 46.63 -58.77 -140.08
C ARG A 27 45.32 -58.51 -139.33
N LEU A 28 44.33 -59.40 -139.44
CA LEU A 28 43.09 -59.33 -138.68
C LEU A 28 43.32 -59.67 -137.20
N GLN A 29 44.07 -60.74 -136.92
CA GLN A 29 44.43 -61.13 -135.55
C GLN A 29 45.24 -60.05 -134.84
N GLU A 30 46.22 -59.42 -135.51
CA GLU A 30 46.96 -58.29 -134.94
C GLU A 30 46.05 -57.09 -134.63
N ARG A 31 45.09 -56.77 -135.53
CA ARG A 31 44.11 -55.70 -135.29
C ARG A 31 43.17 -56.02 -134.14
N GLU A 32 42.79 -57.29 -133.97
CA GLU A 32 41.97 -57.74 -132.83
C GLU A 32 42.76 -57.67 -131.53
N ALA A 33 44.00 -58.15 -131.50
CA ALA A 33 44.88 -58.06 -130.34
C ALA A 33 45.09 -56.60 -129.90
N VAL A 34 45.31 -55.66 -130.83
CA VAL A 34 45.43 -54.23 -130.51
C VAL A 34 44.12 -53.65 -129.97
N ARG A 35 42.95 -54.10 -130.45
CA ARG A 35 41.65 -53.68 -129.91
C ARG A 35 41.42 -54.23 -128.51
N GLU A 36 41.78 -55.48 -128.25
CA GLU A 36 41.69 -56.09 -126.93
C GLU A 36 42.60 -55.40 -125.91
N LEU A 37 43.84 -55.10 -126.29
CA LEU A 37 44.77 -54.32 -125.45
C LEU A 37 44.21 -52.93 -125.11
N LYS A 38 43.59 -52.26 -126.09
CA LYS A 38 42.91 -50.98 -125.87
C LYS A 38 41.69 -51.10 -124.96
N ARG A 39 40.87 -52.15 -125.11
CA ARG A 39 39.72 -52.42 -124.23
C ARG A 39 40.16 -52.78 -122.81
N ALA A 40 41.22 -53.56 -122.65
CA ALA A 40 41.79 -53.88 -121.35
C ALA A 40 42.35 -52.63 -120.67
N GLY A 41 43.07 -51.78 -121.43
CA GLY A 41 43.56 -50.50 -120.93
C GLY A 41 42.45 -49.54 -120.50
N SER A 42 41.38 -49.40 -121.30
CA SER A 42 40.25 -48.54 -120.94
C SER A 42 39.44 -49.10 -119.76
N HIS A 43 39.27 -50.42 -119.68
CA HIS A 43 38.64 -51.09 -118.55
C HIS A 43 39.45 -50.89 -117.26
N HIS A 44 40.77 -51.03 -117.32
CA HIS A 44 41.63 -50.79 -116.16
C HIS A 44 41.57 -49.33 -115.69
N GLN A 45 41.60 -48.37 -116.61
CA GLN A 45 41.43 -46.95 -116.28
C GLN A 45 40.07 -46.64 -115.65
N LEU A 46 38.98 -47.27 -116.10
CA LEU A 46 37.66 -47.12 -115.51
C LEU A 46 37.57 -47.71 -114.09
N VAL A 47 38.17 -48.88 -113.88
CA VAL A 47 38.23 -49.52 -112.56
C VAL A 47 39.08 -48.68 -111.59
N ASP A 48 40.22 -48.15 -112.04
CA ASP A 48 41.08 -47.29 -111.24
C ASP A 48 40.44 -45.93 -110.94
N ALA A 49 39.71 -45.34 -111.89
CA ALA A 49 38.93 -44.15 -111.65
C ALA A 49 37.78 -44.42 -110.65
N GLY A 50 37.15 -45.60 -110.75
CA GLY A 50 36.12 -46.07 -109.82
C GLY A 50 36.66 -46.32 -108.41
N SER A 51 37.85 -46.90 -108.28
CA SER A 51 38.49 -47.13 -106.97
C SER A 51 38.93 -45.83 -106.31
N LYS A 52 39.54 -44.90 -107.08
CA LYS A 52 39.93 -43.57 -106.60
C LYS A 52 38.74 -42.71 -106.18
N THR A 53 37.62 -42.77 -106.91
CA THR A 53 36.39 -42.06 -106.52
C THR A 53 35.77 -42.64 -105.26
N ARG A 54 35.75 -43.98 -105.10
CA ARG A 54 35.31 -44.64 -103.86
C ARG A 54 36.19 -44.28 -102.66
N GLN A 55 37.52 -44.27 -102.83
CA GLN A 55 38.46 -43.87 -101.78
C GLN A 55 38.23 -42.41 -101.36
N LYS A 56 38.15 -41.48 -102.31
CA LYS A 56 37.87 -40.06 -102.01
C LYS A 56 36.51 -39.85 -101.33
N MET A 57 35.50 -40.61 -101.71
CA MET A 57 34.19 -40.56 -101.04
C MET A 57 34.25 -41.14 -99.62
N ALA A 58 34.97 -42.25 -99.43
CA ALA A 58 35.17 -42.85 -98.11
C ALA A 58 35.96 -41.91 -97.18
N GLU A 59 37.03 -41.27 -97.66
CA GLU A 59 37.81 -40.27 -96.92
C GLU A 59 36.96 -39.06 -96.52
N ARG A 60 36.11 -38.56 -97.43
CA ARG A 60 35.17 -37.47 -97.12
C ARG A 60 34.15 -37.86 -96.06
N LEU A 61 33.61 -39.08 -96.14
CA LEU A 61 32.67 -39.60 -95.15
C LEU A 61 33.35 -39.81 -93.80
N ALA A 62 34.58 -40.33 -93.76
CA ALA A 62 35.37 -40.51 -92.54
C ALA A 62 35.69 -39.15 -91.90
N HIS A 63 36.18 -38.18 -92.66
CA HIS A 63 36.45 -36.83 -92.16
C HIS A 63 35.17 -36.15 -91.65
N ASN A 64 34.03 -36.33 -92.33
CA ASN A 64 32.76 -35.79 -91.86
C ASN A 64 32.28 -36.48 -90.57
N ALA A 65 32.47 -37.80 -90.45
CA ALA A 65 32.17 -38.54 -89.23
C ALA A 65 33.06 -38.08 -88.06
N GLU A 66 34.35 -37.85 -88.28
CA GLU A 66 35.26 -37.29 -87.27
C GLU A 66 34.88 -35.86 -86.88
N ALA A 67 34.50 -35.01 -87.84
CA ALA A 67 34.04 -33.66 -87.56
C ALA A 67 32.74 -33.67 -86.73
N MET A 68 31.80 -34.56 -87.06
CA MET A 68 30.57 -34.75 -86.27
C MET A 68 30.87 -35.29 -84.87
N ALA A 69 31.78 -36.24 -84.74
CA ALA A 69 32.21 -36.77 -83.44
C ALA A 69 32.82 -35.67 -82.56
N ARG A 70 33.69 -34.81 -83.12
CA ARG A 70 34.24 -33.65 -82.39
C ARG A 70 33.17 -32.66 -81.97
N MET A 71 32.21 -32.36 -82.85
CA MET A 71 31.09 -31.47 -82.50
C MET A 71 30.21 -32.06 -81.40
N GLU A 72 30.00 -33.38 -81.40
CA GLU A 72 29.28 -34.08 -80.32
C GLU A 72 30.06 -34.07 -79.00
N GLU A 73 31.38 -34.26 -79.03
CA GLU A 73 32.25 -34.15 -77.86
C GLU A 73 32.23 -32.73 -77.28
N GLU A 74 32.40 -31.70 -78.10
CA GLU A 74 32.30 -30.30 -77.66
C GLU A 74 30.92 -29.99 -77.06
N LEU A 75 29.85 -30.55 -77.63
CA LEU A 75 28.50 -30.37 -77.11
C LEU A 75 28.33 -31.06 -75.76
N ARG A 76 28.88 -32.27 -75.59
CA ARG A 76 28.90 -32.99 -74.30
C ARG A 76 29.72 -32.24 -73.26
N GLU A 77 30.88 -31.71 -73.63
CA GLU A 77 31.72 -30.89 -72.73
C GLU A 77 30.99 -29.61 -72.30
N LYS A 78 30.33 -28.92 -73.24
CA LYS A 78 29.50 -27.73 -72.91
C LYS A 78 28.33 -28.09 -72.00
N GLN A 79 27.66 -29.21 -72.23
CA GLN A 79 26.60 -29.70 -71.35
C GLN A 79 27.13 -30.05 -69.95
N ALA A 80 28.27 -30.72 -69.87
CA ALA A 80 28.92 -31.07 -68.60
C ALA A 80 29.37 -29.81 -67.84
N ALA A 81 29.98 -28.85 -68.52
CA ALA A 81 30.38 -27.57 -67.94
C ALA A 81 29.18 -26.77 -67.44
N TYR A 82 28.08 -26.74 -68.20
CA TYR A 82 26.83 -26.11 -67.77
C TYR A 82 26.22 -26.79 -66.54
N ALA A 83 26.20 -28.12 -66.50
CA ALA A 83 25.75 -28.87 -65.34
C ALA A 83 26.63 -28.61 -64.10
N GLN A 84 27.94 -28.53 -64.27
CA GLN A 84 28.87 -28.16 -63.19
C GLN A 84 28.66 -26.73 -62.70
N GLN A 85 28.40 -25.78 -63.59
CA GLN A 85 28.08 -24.40 -63.22
C GLN A 85 26.79 -24.32 -62.42
N LEU A 86 25.74 -25.04 -62.83
CA LEU A 86 24.49 -25.11 -62.07
C LEU A 86 24.70 -25.68 -60.66
N LEU A 87 25.43 -26.79 -60.53
CA LEU A 87 25.75 -27.36 -59.21
C LEU A 87 26.57 -26.39 -58.35
N ALA A 88 27.55 -25.70 -58.93
CA ALA A 88 28.35 -24.71 -58.20
C ALA A 88 27.51 -23.50 -57.75
N GLU A 89 26.55 -23.06 -58.56
CA GLU A 89 25.61 -22.01 -58.20
C GLU A 89 24.66 -22.45 -57.08
N GLU A 90 24.15 -23.69 -57.14
CA GLU A 90 23.33 -24.27 -56.07
C GLU A 90 24.09 -24.37 -54.76
N GLU A 91 25.33 -24.87 -54.77
CA GLU A 91 26.19 -24.91 -53.57
C GLU A 91 26.46 -23.51 -53.01
N ARG A 92 26.72 -22.53 -53.88
CA ARG A 92 26.93 -21.14 -53.46
C ARG A 92 25.67 -20.56 -52.81
N MET A 93 24.50 -20.82 -53.36
CA MET A 93 23.22 -20.39 -52.79
C MET A 93 22.95 -21.07 -51.45
N GLN A 94 23.22 -22.37 -51.32
CA GLN A 94 23.08 -23.10 -50.06
C GLN A 94 24.01 -22.54 -48.97
N ARG A 95 25.28 -22.26 -49.30
CA ARG A 95 26.23 -21.62 -48.37
C ARG A 95 25.73 -20.23 -47.94
N PHE A 96 25.27 -19.43 -48.90
CA PHE A 96 24.71 -18.11 -48.60
C PHE A 96 23.49 -18.20 -47.66
N HIS A 97 22.60 -19.16 -47.87
CA HIS A 97 21.45 -19.38 -46.98
C HIS A 97 21.86 -19.87 -45.58
N ALA A 98 22.85 -20.77 -45.50
CA ALA A 98 23.40 -21.24 -44.23
C ALA A 98 24.04 -20.09 -43.43
N ASP A 99 24.87 -19.28 -44.08
CA ASP A 99 25.52 -18.11 -43.46
C ASP A 99 24.49 -17.07 -43.01
N LYS A 100 23.48 -16.80 -43.84
CA LYS A 100 22.38 -15.90 -43.51
C LYS A 100 21.62 -16.43 -42.29
N SER A 101 21.31 -17.72 -42.24
CA SER A 101 20.63 -18.36 -41.11
C SER A 101 21.47 -18.27 -39.83
N ALA A 102 22.78 -18.53 -39.91
CA ALA A 102 23.70 -18.42 -38.78
C ALA A 102 23.79 -16.99 -38.25
N LEU A 103 23.88 -15.99 -39.13
CA LEU A 103 23.88 -14.57 -38.74
C LEU A 103 22.58 -14.15 -38.06
N PHE A 104 21.43 -14.59 -38.56
CA PHE A 104 20.15 -14.33 -37.90
C PHE A 104 20.04 -15.07 -36.56
N GLY A 105 20.46 -16.33 -36.51
CA GLY A 105 20.49 -17.13 -35.29
C GLY A 105 21.33 -16.46 -34.19
N GLY A 106 22.52 -15.96 -34.52
CA GLY A 106 23.39 -15.24 -33.58
C GLY A 106 22.77 -13.94 -33.05
N LYS A 107 22.14 -13.14 -33.92
CA LYS A 107 21.46 -11.90 -33.51
C LYS A 107 20.25 -12.20 -32.62
N THR A 108 19.42 -13.18 -32.97
CA THR A 108 18.27 -13.59 -32.17
C THR A 108 18.69 -14.19 -30.84
N ALA A 109 19.75 -15.01 -30.79
CA ALA A 109 20.29 -15.57 -29.55
C ALA A 109 20.81 -14.48 -28.62
N ALA A 110 21.57 -13.51 -29.14
CA ALA A 110 22.05 -12.37 -28.36
C ALA A 110 20.89 -11.52 -27.81
N PHE A 111 19.84 -11.29 -28.62
CA PHE A 111 18.65 -10.58 -28.20
C PHE A 111 17.88 -11.33 -27.11
N LYS A 112 17.65 -12.65 -27.28
CA LYS A 112 17.04 -13.51 -26.26
C LYS A 112 17.85 -13.50 -24.96
N GLY A 113 19.18 -13.57 -25.04
CA GLY A 113 20.07 -13.47 -23.88
C GLY A 113 19.92 -12.13 -23.15
N ARG A 114 19.78 -11.01 -23.87
CA ARG A 114 19.51 -9.70 -23.26
C ARG A 114 18.14 -9.65 -22.58
N LEU A 115 17.10 -10.19 -23.22
CA LEU A 115 15.76 -10.27 -22.64
C LEU A 115 15.75 -11.11 -21.36
N ASN A 116 16.39 -12.28 -21.36
CA ASN A 116 16.48 -13.13 -20.18
C ASN A 116 17.19 -12.41 -19.02
N ARG A 117 18.28 -11.69 -19.27
CA ARG A 117 18.95 -10.88 -18.24
C ARG A 117 18.07 -9.76 -17.67
N ILE A 118 17.24 -9.14 -18.51
CA ILE A 118 16.28 -8.12 -18.06
C ILE A 118 15.18 -8.78 -17.21
N GLN A 119 14.69 -9.95 -17.61
CA GLN A 119 13.72 -10.73 -16.84
C GLN A 119 14.29 -11.15 -15.47
N GLU A 120 15.49 -11.75 -15.44
CA GLU A 120 16.19 -12.13 -14.20
C GLU A 120 16.37 -10.93 -13.27
N ARG A 121 16.79 -9.78 -13.80
CA ARG A 121 16.96 -8.55 -13.00
C ARG A 121 15.62 -8.04 -12.47
N ASN A 122 14.55 -8.12 -13.26
CA ASN A 122 13.21 -7.74 -12.81
C ASN A 122 12.69 -8.69 -11.72
N ASP A 123 12.93 -9.99 -11.85
CA ASP A 123 12.55 -10.99 -10.85
C ASP A 123 13.31 -10.80 -9.55
N GLN A 124 14.61 -10.48 -9.62
CA GLN A 124 15.42 -10.11 -8.46
C GLN A 124 14.87 -8.86 -7.77
N LEU A 125 14.59 -7.78 -8.50
CA LEU A 125 14.01 -6.56 -7.95
C LEU A 125 12.63 -6.81 -7.32
N GLN A 126 11.81 -7.69 -7.90
CA GLN A 126 10.53 -8.07 -7.31
C GLN A 126 10.72 -8.87 -6.01
N LEU A 127 11.71 -9.75 -5.96
CA LEU A 127 12.03 -10.55 -4.79
C LEU A 127 12.56 -9.68 -3.64
N GLU A 128 13.45 -8.73 -3.94
CA GLU A 128 13.94 -7.72 -2.99
C GLU A 128 12.78 -6.87 -2.43
N ARG A 129 11.90 -6.34 -3.30
CA ARG A 129 10.71 -5.59 -2.85
C ARG A 129 9.80 -6.41 -1.94
N ARG A 130 9.62 -7.70 -2.23
CA ARG A 130 8.84 -8.62 -1.38
C ARG A 130 9.51 -8.85 -0.04
N GLN A 131 10.83 -8.99 0.00
CA GLN A 131 11.60 -9.13 1.23
C GLN A 131 11.53 -7.86 2.07
N GLU A 132 11.75 -6.68 1.49
CA GLU A 132 11.59 -5.40 2.18
C GLU A 132 10.18 -5.23 2.76
N ALA A 133 9.16 -5.58 2.00
CA ALA A 133 7.78 -5.52 2.48
C ALA A 133 7.53 -6.48 3.66
N ARG A 134 8.13 -7.68 3.65
CA ARG A 134 8.08 -8.62 4.78
C ARG A 134 8.81 -8.07 6.00
N ASN A 135 10.00 -7.51 5.83
CA ASN A 135 10.79 -6.91 6.91
C ASN A 135 10.03 -5.75 7.56
N LYS A 136 9.45 -4.85 6.75
CA LYS A 136 8.61 -3.75 7.25
C LYS A 136 7.39 -4.25 8.03
N ARG A 137 6.74 -5.33 7.56
CA ARG A 137 5.64 -5.96 8.31
C ARG A 137 6.11 -6.56 9.63
N GLN A 138 7.27 -7.20 9.65
CA GLN A 138 7.87 -7.73 10.89
C GLN A 138 8.20 -6.62 11.88
N GLU A 139 8.79 -5.51 11.43
CA GLU A 139 9.06 -4.34 12.27
C GLU A 139 7.77 -3.74 12.84
N LEU A 140 6.71 -3.62 12.02
CA LEU A 140 5.41 -3.13 12.49
C LEU A 140 4.77 -4.09 13.50
N ASN A 141 4.85 -5.40 13.26
CA ASN A 141 4.37 -6.40 14.22
C ASN A 141 5.16 -6.33 15.53
N HIS A 142 6.47 -6.14 15.47
CA HIS A 142 7.30 -5.98 16.66
C HIS A 142 6.88 -4.75 17.47
N LYS A 143 6.71 -3.60 16.81
CA LYS A 143 6.22 -2.36 17.45
C LYS A 143 4.81 -2.52 18.04
N LEU A 144 3.92 -3.24 17.37
CA LEU A 144 2.59 -3.55 17.90
C LEU A 144 2.68 -4.41 19.15
N ASN A 145 3.53 -5.44 19.14
CA ASN A 145 3.76 -6.30 20.30
C ASN A 145 4.38 -5.53 21.47
N GLU A 146 5.32 -4.61 21.23
CA GLU A 146 5.88 -3.74 22.26
C GLU A 146 4.82 -2.83 22.90
N VAL A 147 3.95 -2.22 22.08
CA VAL A 147 2.86 -1.38 22.57
C VAL A 147 1.85 -2.22 23.37
N GLN A 148 1.56 -3.43 22.92
CA GLN A 148 0.67 -4.34 23.62
C GLN A 148 1.27 -4.78 24.97
N ALA A 149 2.55 -5.16 25.01
CA ALA A 149 3.26 -5.49 26.24
C ALA A 149 3.25 -4.31 27.24
N ARG A 150 3.51 -3.09 26.77
CA ARG A 150 3.41 -1.88 27.63
C ARG A 150 2.00 -1.66 28.17
N ARG A 151 0.96 -1.86 27.35
CA ARG A 151 -0.43 -1.75 27.81
C ARG A 151 -0.77 -2.80 28.87
N GLU A 152 -0.32 -4.04 28.68
CA GLU A 152 -0.53 -5.11 29.64
C GLU A 152 0.22 -4.84 30.95
N GLU A 153 1.44 -4.33 30.90
CA GLU A 153 2.19 -3.89 32.08
C GLU A 153 1.51 -2.74 32.83
N GLU A 154 1.04 -1.71 32.11
CA GLU A 154 0.29 -0.62 32.72
C GLU A 154 -1.02 -1.10 33.35
N GLN A 155 -1.73 -2.01 32.70
CA GLN A 155 -2.95 -2.61 33.24
C GLN A 155 -2.66 -3.42 34.52
N LYS A 156 -1.60 -4.23 34.52
CA LYS A 156 -1.14 -4.96 35.71
C LYS A 156 -0.77 -4.01 36.83
N LYS A 157 -0.03 -2.93 36.54
CA LYS A 157 0.31 -1.90 37.54
C LYS A 157 -0.93 -1.23 38.12
N ARG A 158 -1.94 -0.93 37.31
CA ARG A 158 -3.22 -0.37 37.81
C ARG A 158 -3.97 -1.36 38.70
N GLN A 159 -3.98 -2.65 38.34
CA GLN A 159 -4.57 -3.71 39.16
C GLN A 159 -3.85 -3.82 40.51
N MET A 160 -2.53 -3.96 40.49
CA MET A 160 -1.70 -3.99 41.70
C MET A 160 -1.96 -2.78 42.59
N HIS A 161 -1.97 -1.57 42.02
CA HIS A 161 -2.23 -0.35 42.80
C HIS A 161 -3.64 -0.32 43.40
N SER A 162 -4.65 -0.83 42.67
CA SER A 162 -6.02 -0.93 43.20
C SER A 162 -6.13 -1.95 44.33
N GLU A 163 -5.40 -3.06 44.26
CA GLU A 163 -5.33 -4.08 45.31
C GLU A 163 -4.61 -3.55 46.54
N GLU A 164 -3.48 -2.84 46.36
CA GLU A 164 -2.77 -2.13 47.44
C GLU A 164 -3.67 -1.12 48.17
N GLN A 165 -4.39 -0.29 47.42
CA GLN A 165 -5.34 0.66 48.00
C GLN A 165 -6.48 -0.05 48.74
N HIS A 166 -6.97 -1.16 48.19
CA HIS A 166 -8.02 -1.95 48.82
C HIS A 166 -7.56 -2.53 50.16
N LEU A 167 -6.37 -3.14 50.20
CA LEU A 167 -5.74 -3.65 51.42
C LEU A 167 -5.54 -2.53 52.44
N HIS A 168 -5.03 -1.38 52.02
CA HIS A 168 -4.86 -0.23 52.92
C HIS A 168 -6.19 0.23 53.54
N ILE A 169 -7.27 0.27 52.75
CA ILE A 169 -8.61 0.59 53.26
C ILE A 169 -9.09 -0.48 54.26
N MET A 170 -8.80 -1.76 54.01
CA MET A 170 -9.12 -2.83 54.94
C MET A 170 -8.36 -2.66 56.27
N ASP A 171 -7.06 -2.40 56.23
CA ASP A 171 -6.24 -2.17 57.42
C ASP A 171 -6.75 -0.98 58.25
N VAL A 172 -7.07 0.13 57.59
CA VAL A 172 -7.64 1.32 58.25
C VAL A 172 -9.01 1.02 58.87
N ARG A 173 -9.85 0.24 58.19
CA ARG A 173 -11.16 -0.19 58.73
C ARG A 173 -10.99 -1.11 59.95
N GLU A 174 -10.04 -2.04 59.90
CA GLU A 174 -9.74 -2.93 61.03
C GLU A 174 -9.20 -2.13 62.22
N GLN A 175 -8.27 -1.19 61.98
CA GLN A 175 -7.74 -0.32 63.01
C GLN A 175 -8.85 0.54 63.64
N LYS A 176 -9.74 1.11 62.82
CA LYS A 176 -10.92 1.85 63.30
C LYS A 176 -11.82 0.96 64.16
N SER A 177 -12.14 -0.25 63.69
CA SER A 177 -12.95 -1.21 64.45
C SER A 177 -12.28 -1.60 65.77
N ARG A 178 -10.95 -1.71 65.80
CA ARG A 178 -10.19 -1.97 67.03
C ARG A 178 -10.28 -0.79 68.00
N ILE A 179 -10.14 0.44 67.51
CA ILE A 179 -10.29 1.66 68.34
C ILE A 179 -11.71 1.75 68.88
N GLU A 180 -12.73 1.55 68.05
CA GLU A 180 -14.14 1.58 68.48
C GLU A 180 -14.45 0.51 69.54
N ARG A 181 -13.85 -0.68 69.45
CA ARG A 181 -13.98 -1.72 70.48
C ARG A 181 -13.36 -1.28 71.81
N VAL A 182 -12.13 -0.74 71.78
CA VAL A 182 -11.43 -0.27 73.00
C VAL A 182 -12.14 0.94 73.62
N ASP A 183 -12.54 1.92 72.81
CA ASP A 183 -13.29 3.09 73.26
C ASP A 183 -14.67 2.70 73.79
N GLY A 184 -15.33 1.73 73.16
CA GLY A 184 -16.59 1.15 73.63
C GLY A 184 -16.45 0.53 75.01
N GLN A 185 -15.43 -0.30 75.22
CA GLN A 185 -15.11 -0.91 76.51
C GLN A 185 -14.81 0.15 77.58
N ARG A 186 -13.97 1.14 77.26
CA ARG A 186 -13.67 2.24 78.19
C ARG A 186 -14.91 3.04 78.57
N ARG A 187 -15.81 3.29 77.62
CA ARG A 187 -17.08 3.98 77.90
C ARG A 187 -18.03 3.13 78.74
N SER A 188 -18.09 1.82 78.52
CA SER A 188 -18.91 0.94 79.38
C SER A 188 -18.36 0.88 80.79
N GLU A 189 -17.05 0.71 80.97
CA GLU A 189 -16.40 0.73 82.29
C GLU A 189 -16.66 2.06 83.02
N LEU A 190 -16.52 3.19 82.33
CA LEU A 190 -16.76 4.50 82.93
C LEU A 190 -18.24 4.72 83.27
N ARG A 191 -19.18 4.19 82.46
CA ARG A 191 -20.61 4.18 82.79
C ARG A 191 -20.91 3.32 84.01
N GLU A 192 -20.33 2.13 84.10
CA GLU A 192 -20.48 1.24 85.27
C GLU A 192 -19.92 1.90 86.53
N HIS A 193 -18.74 2.53 86.44
CA HIS A 193 -18.18 3.31 87.56
C HIS A 193 -19.10 4.45 88.00
N LEU A 194 -19.60 5.25 87.05
CA LEU A 194 -20.55 6.33 87.38
C LEU A 194 -21.84 5.78 87.98
N GLN A 195 -22.38 4.68 87.45
CA GLN A 195 -23.58 4.02 87.98
C GLN A 195 -23.37 3.56 89.43
N ASN A 196 -22.23 2.93 89.72
CA ASN A 196 -21.86 2.52 91.08
C ASN A 196 -21.73 3.74 92.02
N ASP A 197 -21.15 4.85 91.55
CA ASP A 197 -21.05 6.08 92.31
C ASP A 197 -22.43 6.73 92.54
N PHE A 198 -23.33 6.68 91.54
CA PHE A 198 -24.72 7.14 91.68
C PHE A 198 -25.44 6.32 92.75
N GLU A 199 -25.36 4.99 92.71
CA GLU A 199 -25.96 4.11 93.72
C GLU A 199 -25.38 4.39 95.12
N ARG A 200 -24.08 4.67 95.22
CA ARG A 200 -23.43 5.09 96.47
C ARG A 200 -23.95 6.44 96.96
N ILE A 201 -24.12 7.42 96.08
CA ILE A 201 -24.67 8.74 96.45
C ILE A 201 -26.13 8.61 96.87
N GLU A 202 -26.93 7.84 96.15
CA GLU A 202 -28.34 7.57 96.48
C GLU A 202 -28.47 6.91 97.85
N THR A 203 -27.64 5.91 98.16
CA THR A 203 -27.63 5.28 99.49
C THR A 203 -27.20 6.26 100.59
N LEU A 204 -26.20 7.10 100.35
CA LEU A 204 -25.79 8.17 101.29
C LEU A 204 -26.91 9.21 101.50
N LEU A 205 -27.62 9.61 100.44
CA LEU A 205 -28.76 10.52 100.52
C LEU A 205 -29.93 9.89 101.28
N ALA A 206 -30.26 8.62 101.00
CA ALA A 206 -31.28 7.89 101.73
C ALA A 206 -30.95 7.79 103.24
N MET A 207 -29.69 7.51 103.59
CA MET A 207 -29.24 7.52 104.99
C MET A 207 -29.33 8.91 105.62
N LYS A 208 -28.95 9.97 104.88
CA LYS A 208 -29.10 11.34 105.33
C LYS A 208 -30.57 11.68 105.60
N ASP A 209 -31.48 11.28 104.72
CA ASP A 209 -32.92 11.52 104.88
C ASP A 209 -33.48 10.77 106.09
N GLN A 210 -33.08 9.51 106.30
CA GLN A 210 -33.40 8.76 107.52
C GLN A 210 -32.90 9.47 108.79
N LEU A 211 -31.68 10.00 108.79
CA LEU A 211 -31.13 10.77 109.93
C LEU A 211 -31.87 12.08 110.16
N LEU A 212 -32.25 12.79 109.10
CA LEU A 212 -33.05 14.01 109.18
C LEU A 212 -34.46 13.71 109.69
N GLU A 213 -35.08 12.63 109.25
CA GLU A 213 -36.38 12.16 109.74
C GLU A 213 -36.32 11.75 111.21
N GLN A 214 -35.27 11.04 111.63
CA GLN A 214 -35.02 10.76 113.05
C GLN A 214 -34.84 12.05 113.86
N ARG A 215 -34.07 13.04 113.37
CA ARG A 215 -33.91 14.35 114.03
C ARG A 215 -35.23 15.11 114.10
N ARG A 216 -36.01 15.14 113.01
CA ARG A 216 -37.35 15.74 112.99
C ARG A 216 -38.25 15.06 114.02
N GLY A 217 -38.28 13.73 114.06
CA GLY A 217 -39.02 12.97 115.07
C GLY A 217 -38.57 13.25 116.52
N ARG A 218 -37.27 13.43 116.77
CA ARG A 218 -36.75 13.85 118.08
C ARG A 218 -37.14 15.30 118.41
N ASN A 219 -37.04 16.22 117.46
CA ASN A 219 -37.39 17.62 117.64
C ASN A 219 -38.89 17.80 117.85
N THR A 220 -39.75 17.13 117.08
CA THR A 220 -41.21 17.18 117.27
C THR A 220 -41.62 16.57 118.60
N ARG A 221 -40.98 15.47 119.04
CA ARG A 221 -41.18 14.94 120.40
C ARG A 221 -40.69 15.91 121.48
N ALA A 222 -39.56 16.59 121.27
CA ALA A 222 -39.04 17.59 122.20
C ALA A 222 -39.88 18.87 122.23
N GLU A 223 -40.47 19.30 121.11
CA GLU A 223 -41.40 20.42 121.05
C GLU A 223 -42.76 20.08 121.65
N ALA A 224 -43.29 18.87 121.39
CA ALA A 224 -44.47 18.36 122.08
C ALA A 224 -44.25 18.27 123.61
N ALA A 225 -43.04 17.91 124.05
CA ALA A 225 -42.67 17.93 125.48
C ALA A 225 -42.45 19.34 126.05
N LYS A 226 -42.19 20.36 125.21
CA LYS A 226 -42.05 21.78 125.60
C LYS A 226 -43.37 22.57 125.51
N SER A 227 -44.43 21.97 124.99
CA SER A 227 -45.77 22.58 124.87
C SER A 227 -46.48 22.87 126.22
N SER A 228 -45.83 22.67 127.37
CA SER A 228 -46.35 23.11 128.68
C SER A 228 -45.73 24.40 129.22
N ARG A 229 -44.80 25.05 128.49
CA ARG A 229 -44.24 26.36 128.87
C ARG A 229 -44.16 27.29 127.66
N GLY A 230 -45.11 28.22 127.54
CA GLY A 230 -44.84 29.50 126.86
C GLY A 230 -43.87 30.36 127.68
N PRO A 231 -43.61 31.63 127.34
CA PRO A 231 -43.72 32.36 126.07
C PRO A 231 -42.35 32.98 125.69
N ASN A 232 -42.27 33.83 124.66
CA ASN A 232 -41.79 35.23 124.79
C ASN A 232 -41.48 35.88 123.42
N LEU A 233 -42.33 36.83 123.06
CA LEU A 233 -42.07 37.91 122.14
C LEU A 233 -41.22 38.96 122.86
N ARG A 234 -39.98 39.19 122.41
CA ARG A 234 -39.27 40.50 122.28
C ARG A 234 -37.76 40.32 122.31
N ARG A 235 -37.09 41.28 121.64
CA ARG A 235 -35.64 41.49 121.51
C ARG A 235 -34.96 40.56 120.52
N ASP A 236 -34.05 40.97 119.65
CA ASP A 236 -33.32 42.22 119.42
C ASP A 236 -32.56 41.94 118.10
N CYS A 237 -32.58 42.83 117.10
CA CYS A 237 -31.50 43.77 116.80
C CYS A 237 -30.73 43.37 115.53
N LEU A 238 -30.90 44.26 114.53
CA LEU A 238 -29.85 44.84 113.67
C LEU A 238 -28.92 43.90 112.86
N PRO A 239 -28.83 44.07 111.52
CA PRO A 239 -27.67 43.62 110.79
C PRO A 239 -26.44 44.42 111.26
N GLY A 240 -25.39 43.72 111.68
CA GLY A 240 -24.15 44.34 112.13
C GLY A 240 -23.46 45.17 111.03
N PRO A 241 -22.63 46.16 111.39
CA PRO A 241 -21.94 47.02 110.44
C PRO A 241 -20.81 46.21 109.78
N GLY A 242 -20.96 45.84 108.50
CA GLY A 242 -19.86 45.16 107.79
C GLY A 242 -20.19 44.28 106.58
N GLN A 243 -21.39 44.33 105.99
CA GLN A 243 -21.68 43.59 104.75
C GLN A 243 -22.34 44.50 103.71
N TYR A 244 -21.54 45.42 103.17
CA TYR A 244 -21.75 45.92 101.82
C TYR A 244 -21.11 44.91 100.85
N GLU A 245 -21.82 43.85 100.49
CA GLU A 245 -21.59 43.26 99.17
C GLU A 245 -22.63 43.86 98.23
N ALA A 246 -22.13 44.79 97.41
CA ALA A 246 -22.87 45.38 96.31
C ALA A 246 -23.47 44.28 95.44
N SER A 247 -24.74 44.46 95.08
CA SER A 247 -25.39 43.74 94.00
C SER A 247 -24.47 43.79 92.78
N ARG A 248 -23.89 42.66 92.37
CA ARG A 248 -23.21 42.58 91.07
C ARG A 248 -24.24 42.99 90.03
N SER A 249 -23.95 44.16 89.45
CA SER A 249 -24.72 44.79 88.40
C SER A 249 -25.04 43.78 87.32
N ALA A 250 -26.28 43.86 86.86
CA ALA A 250 -26.73 43.28 85.61
C ALA A 250 -25.96 43.95 84.46
N LEU A 251 -24.73 43.48 84.19
CA LEU A 251 -24.09 43.64 82.89
C LEU A 251 -24.49 42.42 82.08
N LYS A 252 -25.54 42.59 81.27
CA LYS A 252 -25.78 41.69 80.15
C LYS A 252 -24.57 41.76 79.23
N ASP A 253 -23.71 40.75 79.26
CA ASP A 253 -22.78 40.49 78.18
C ASP A 253 -23.61 40.19 76.92
N ALA A 254 -23.79 41.21 76.09
CA ALA A 254 -24.21 41.01 74.72
C ALA A 254 -23.11 40.19 74.03
N PRO A 255 -23.44 39.10 73.31
CA PRO A 255 -22.43 38.37 72.55
C PRO A 255 -21.88 39.32 71.49
N GLY A 256 -20.66 39.83 71.73
CA GLY A 256 -19.92 40.59 70.73
C GLY A 256 -19.82 39.76 69.47
N ALA A 257 -20.23 40.33 68.34
CA ALA A 257 -20.06 39.69 67.05
C ALA A 257 -18.58 39.36 66.86
N THR A 258 -18.25 38.06 66.87
CA THR A 258 -16.92 37.62 66.50
C THR A 258 -16.69 38.09 65.07
N ILE A 259 -15.67 38.93 64.86
CA ILE A 259 -15.14 39.22 63.54
C ILE A 259 -14.76 37.86 62.96
N SER A 260 -15.61 37.35 62.08
CA SER A 260 -15.31 36.13 61.35
C SER A 260 -13.91 36.31 60.77
N ARG A 261 -13.03 35.33 61.04
CA ARG A 261 -11.72 35.24 60.38
C ARG A 261 -12.00 35.11 58.89
N ALA A 262 -12.19 36.23 58.20
CA ALA A 262 -12.10 36.28 56.77
C ALA A 262 -10.73 35.68 56.45
N LYS A 263 -10.72 34.56 55.73
CA LYS A 263 -9.52 34.03 55.09
C LYS A 263 -9.08 35.08 54.07
N VAL A 264 -8.45 36.14 54.55
CA VAL A 264 -7.67 37.05 53.73
C VAL A 264 -6.45 36.22 53.34
N PRO A 265 -6.29 35.86 52.06
CA PRO A 265 -5.13 35.11 51.64
C PRO A 265 -3.90 35.91 52.04
N THR A 266 -2.98 35.27 52.76
CA THR A 266 -1.70 35.90 53.08
C THR A 266 -0.96 36.19 51.77
N VAL A 267 -0.05 37.17 51.76
CA VAL A 267 0.75 37.54 50.58
C VAL A 267 1.45 36.31 49.95
N ILE A 268 1.74 35.30 50.77
CA ILE A 268 2.30 34.02 50.36
C ILE A 268 1.28 33.15 49.61
N GLU A 269 0.01 33.12 50.02
CA GLU A 269 -1.06 32.41 49.31
C GLU A 269 -1.42 33.07 47.97
N GLU A 270 -1.35 34.40 47.88
CA GLU A 270 -1.52 35.14 46.62
C GLU A 270 -0.35 34.89 45.67
N ALA A 271 0.88 34.91 46.17
CA ALA A 271 2.08 34.56 45.40
C ALA A 271 2.03 33.11 44.91
N ALA A 272 1.62 32.17 45.77
CA ALA A 272 1.48 30.75 45.42
C ALA A 272 0.37 30.49 44.38
N LYS A 273 -0.75 31.23 44.43
CA LYS A 273 -1.79 31.16 43.40
C LYS A 273 -1.31 31.70 42.05
N GLY A 274 -0.45 32.72 42.04
CA GLY A 274 0.16 33.26 40.83
C GLY A 274 1.20 32.32 40.20
N THR A 275 1.97 31.60 41.01
CA THR A 275 3.05 30.71 40.54
C THR A 275 2.63 29.27 40.29
N ARG A 276 1.45 28.84 40.79
CA ARG A 276 0.92 27.47 40.58
C ARG A 276 0.86 27.04 39.11
N TRP A 277 0.70 27.99 38.20
CA TRP A 277 0.59 27.75 36.76
C TRP A 277 1.89 28.02 35.98
N ASN A 278 2.94 28.49 36.65
CA ASN A 278 4.25 28.66 36.05
C ASN A 278 5.07 27.38 36.27
N PRO A 279 5.35 26.59 35.21
CA PRO A 279 6.22 25.44 35.36
C PRO A 279 7.63 25.88 35.78
N ALA A 280 8.35 25.00 36.48
CA ALA A 280 9.71 25.28 36.92
C ALA A 280 10.60 25.67 35.71
N PRO A 281 11.56 26.60 35.88
CA PRO A 281 12.45 27.00 34.80
C PRO A 281 13.16 25.77 34.22
N GLY A 282 12.99 25.53 32.91
CA GLY A 282 13.49 24.34 32.20
C GLY A 282 12.45 23.25 31.93
N SER A 283 11.24 23.34 32.48
CA SER A 283 10.12 22.40 32.27
C SER A 283 9.05 22.93 31.29
N TYR A 284 9.38 23.93 30.46
CA TYR A 284 8.47 24.46 29.46
C TYR A 284 8.31 23.48 28.30
N GLU A 285 7.23 22.71 28.31
CA GLU A 285 6.81 21.92 27.14
C GLU A 285 6.29 22.90 26.07
N PRO A 286 6.91 23.00 24.87
CA PRO A 286 6.55 24.01 23.86
C PRO A 286 5.11 23.88 23.34
N ALA A 287 4.45 22.76 23.64
CA ALA A 287 3.07 22.47 23.27
C ALA A 287 2.03 22.94 24.31
N VAL A 288 2.43 23.54 25.44
CA VAL A 288 1.52 23.95 26.52
C VAL A 288 1.62 25.47 26.74
N LEU A 289 0.49 26.17 26.64
CA LEU A 289 0.41 27.62 26.86
C LEU A 289 0.47 27.96 28.35
N HIS A 290 0.75 29.22 28.67
CA HIS A 290 0.79 29.78 30.04
C HIS A 290 -0.48 29.53 30.89
N LYS A 291 -1.62 29.19 30.26
CA LYS A 291 -2.88 28.83 30.96
C LYS A 291 -3.04 27.32 31.19
N GLY A 292 -2.02 26.50 30.90
CA GLY A 292 -2.06 25.03 31.02
C GLY A 292 -2.84 24.33 29.91
N SER A 293 -3.37 25.05 28.92
CA SER A 293 -4.02 24.46 27.74
C SER A 293 -2.98 24.09 26.68
N ARG A 294 -3.10 22.89 26.11
CA ARG A 294 -2.29 22.50 24.95
C ARG A 294 -2.61 23.40 23.75
N VAL A 295 -1.58 23.80 23.01
CA VAL A 295 -1.66 24.66 21.82
C VAL A 295 -2.70 24.14 20.83
N ASP A 296 -2.85 22.82 20.71
CA ASP A 296 -3.83 22.15 19.84
C ASP A 296 -5.30 22.41 20.23
N LYS A 297 -5.57 22.70 21.50
CA LYS A 297 -6.93 22.90 22.05
C LYS A 297 -7.29 24.37 22.27
N ALA A 298 -6.29 25.26 22.34
CA ALA A 298 -6.50 26.66 22.68
C ALA A 298 -6.92 27.55 21.49
N SER A 299 -6.74 27.08 20.26
CA SER A 299 -7.06 27.86 19.07
C SER A 299 -8.45 27.53 18.51
N SER A 300 -9.49 28.13 19.07
CA SER A 300 -10.82 28.14 18.44
C SER A 300 -10.95 29.20 17.33
N SER A 301 -9.96 30.08 17.14
CA SER A 301 -10.00 31.16 16.13
C SER A 301 -8.70 31.41 15.35
N GLY A 302 -7.57 30.85 15.76
CA GLY A 302 -6.33 30.86 14.98
C GLY A 302 -6.29 29.65 14.05
N GLY A 303 -6.08 29.89 12.76
CA GLY A 303 -6.07 28.85 11.73
C GLY A 303 -5.35 27.60 12.19
N LYS A 304 -6.08 26.47 12.19
CA LYS A 304 -5.47 25.15 12.35
C LYS A 304 -4.34 25.08 11.32
N PHE A 305 -3.10 25.01 11.78
CA PHE A 305 -2.03 24.40 10.98
C PHE A 305 -2.43 22.94 10.81
N ARG A 306 -3.38 22.70 9.91
CA ARG A 306 -3.58 21.37 9.38
C ARG A 306 -2.19 20.98 8.88
N SER A 307 -1.69 19.84 9.36
CA SER A 307 -0.83 18.98 8.57
C SER A 307 -1.61 18.65 7.29
N ARG A 308 -1.69 19.66 6.41
CA ARG A 308 -1.86 19.44 4.99
C ARG A 308 -0.50 18.89 4.63
N ASP A 309 -0.48 17.61 4.28
CA ASP A 309 0.51 17.10 3.36
C ASP A 309 0.60 18.14 2.25
N ARG A 310 1.64 18.98 2.31
CA ARG A 310 1.95 19.87 1.21
C ARG A 310 2.35 18.88 0.12
N ASP A 311 1.43 18.62 -0.80
CA ASP A 311 1.73 17.91 -2.04
C ASP A 311 3.03 18.52 -2.55
N THR A 312 4.12 17.75 -2.46
CA THR A 312 5.42 18.26 -2.87
C THR A 312 5.37 18.48 -4.38
N TYR A 313 6.28 19.31 -4.92
CA TYR A 313 6.34 19.52 -6.37
C TYR A 313 6.43 18.19 -7.15
N LEU A 314 7.05 17.17 -6.53
CA LEU A 314 7.09 15.81 -7.06
C LEU A 314 5.71 15.12 -7.03
N ASP A 315 4.93 15.23 -5.96
CA ASP A 315 3.58 14.65 -5.90
C ASP A 315 2.63 15.29 -6.92
N ALA A 316 2.76 16.61 -7.14
CA ALA A 316 2.03 17.31 -8.19
C ALA A 316 2.44 16.83 -9.60
N ALA A 317 3.74 16.59 -9.82
CA ALA A 317 4.25 16.08 -11.09
C ALA A 317 3.85 14.62 -11.35
N VAL A 318 3.74 13.78 -10.31
CA VAL A 318 3.25 12.40 -10.42
C VAL A 318 1.76 12.39 -10.75
N LYS A 319 0.93 13.16 -10.02
CA LYS A 319 -0.51 13.29 -10.32
C LYS A 319 -0.78 13.81 -11.73
N ALA A 320 0.07 14.72 -12.25
CA ALA A 320 -0.05 15.21 -13.62
C ALA A 320 0.27 14.13 -14.68
N LYS A 321 1.10 13.15 -14.34
CA LYS A 321 1.52 12.06 -15.23
C LYS A 321 0.69 10.78 -15.08
N ASP A 322 -0.09 10.64 -14.01
CA ASP A 322 -1.00 9.51 -13.79
C ASP A 322 -2.04 9.32 -14.91
N HIS A 323 -2.29 10.35 -15.72
CA HIS A 323 -3.25 10.29 -16.83
C HIS A 323 -2.59 10.11 -18.20
N ILE A 324 -1.26 10.10 -18.25
CA ILE A 324 -0.50 9.82 -19.47
C ILE A 324 -0.19 8.33 -19.43
N PRO A 325 -0.82 7.49 -20.29
CA PRO A 325 -0.48 6.08 -20.34
C PRO A 325 1.01 5.94 -20.62
N ALA A 326 1.68 5.07 -19.85
CA ALA A 326 3.09 4.80 -20.03
C ALA A 326 3.37 4.39 -21.49
N PRO A 327 4.52 4.80 -22.07
CA PRO A 327 4.86 4.42 -23.43
C PRO A 327 4.81 2.89 -23.58
N GLY A 328 3.91 2.39 -24.43
CA GLY A 328 3.65 0.96 -24.62
C GLY A 328 2.36 0.42 -23.98
N CYS A 329 1.64 1.22 -23.19
CA CYS A 329 0.35 0.88 -22.58
C CYS A 329 -0.82 1.66 -23.20
N TYR A 330 -0.79 1.91 -24.51
CA TYR A 330 -1.93 2.48 -25.22
C TYR A 330 -3.01 1.40 -25.39
N GLU A 331 -3.79 1.14 -24.34
CA GLU A 331 -5.06 0.45 -24.53
C GLU A 331 -5.97 1.36 -25.38
N SER A 332 -6.31 0.90 -26.58
CA SER A 332 -7.29 1.53 -27.45
C SER A 332 -8.69 1.42 -26.83
N LYS A 333 -8.94 2.16 -25.76
CA LYS A 333 -10.30 2.33 -25.24
C LYS A 333 -11.07 3.11 -26.30
N SER A 334 -11.91 2.40 -27.04
CA SER A 334 -12.83 2.93 -28.04
C SER A 334 -13.53 4.17 -27.50
N GLN A 335 -13.13 5.34 -27.99
CA GLN A 335 -13.68 6.64 -27.61
C GLN A 335 -15.09 6.89 -28.15
N LEU A 336 -15.76 5.89 -28.75
CA LEU A 336 -17.12 6.05 -29.25
C LEU A 336 -18.20 6.01 -28.16
N GLY A 337 -17.91 5.46 -26.97
CA GLY A 337 -18.90 5.31 -25.90
C GLY A 337 -19.15 6.55 -25.03
N GLN A 338 -18.34 7.61 -25.14
CA GLN A 338 -18.43 8.81 -24.27
C GLN A 338 -18.58 10.12 -25.04
N ARG A 339 -19.24 10.11 -26.20
CA ARG A 339 -19.76 11.33 -26.84
C ARG A 339 -21.09 11.79 -26.24
N GLY A 340 -21.25 11.65 -24.93
CA GLY A 340 -22.15 12.52 -24.19
C GLY A 340 -21.37 13.81 -23.95
N THR A 341 -21.71 14.89 -24.66
CA THR A 341 -21.20 16.24 -24.38
C THR A 341 -21.67 16.68 -22.99
N GLU A 342 -20.99 16.21 -21.94
CA GLU A 342 -20.97 16.94 -20.69
C GLU A 342 -20.11 18.19 -20.92
N MET A 343 -20.77 19.34 -20.99
CA MET A 343 -20.14 20.64 -20.89
C MET A 343 -19.47 20.74 -19.52
N ARG A 344 -18.25 20.21 -19.39
CA ARG A 344 -17.40 20.48 -18.24
C ARG A 344 -17.06 21.97 -18.32
N ARG A 345 -17.71 22.75 -17.46
CA ARG A 345 -17.31 24.13 -17.16
C ARG A 345 -15.82 24.11 -16.87
N ASP A 346 -15.07 24.90 -17.64
CA ASP A 346 -13.68 25.18 -17.36
C ASP A 346 -13.55 25.48 -15.87
N ARG A 347 -12.70 24.70 -15.20
CA ARG A 347 -12.24 25.06 -13.86
C ARG A 347 -11.44 26.35 -14.04
N VAL A 348 -12.15 27.47 -13.92
CA VAL A 348 -11.55 28.78 -13.72
C VAL A 348 -10.59 28.61 -12.55
N GLY A 349 -9.29 28.76 -12.83
CA GLY A 349 -8.27 28.78 -11.80
C GLY A 349 -8.66 29.84 -10.80
N ASP A 350 -8.76 29.44 -9.53
CA ASP A 350 -9.08 30.29 -8.40
C ASP A 350 -7.93 31.30 -8.22
N LEU A 351 -7.95 32.35 -9.03
CA LEU A 351 -7.05 33.49 -8.96
C LEU A 351 -7.41 34.29 -7.73
N GLY A 352 -6.85 33.89 -6.59
CA GLY A 352 -6.51 34.76 -5.47
C GLY A 352 -7.55 35.81 -5.08
N GLN A 353 -8.83 35.47 -5.00
CA GLN A 353 -9.83 36.40 -4.47
C GLN A 353 -9.72 36.45 -2.95
N GLU A 354 -9.39 37.65 -2.49
CA GLU A 354 -9.29 38.01 -1.09
C GLU A 354 -10.56 37.65 -0.32
N LYS A 355 -10.34 37.41 0.97
CA LYS A 355 -11.35 37.08 1.98
C LYS A 355 -12.39 38.20 2.08
N GLY A 356 -13.47 38.08 1.32
CA GLY A 356 -14.70 38.83 1.50
C GLY A 356 -15.88 37.96 1.08
N ASP A 357 -16.68 37.55 2.05
CA ASP A 357 -18.03 37.00 1.90
C ASP A 357 -18.20 35.89 0.86
N LYS A 358 -17.73 34.69 1.23
CA LYS A 358 -18.31 33.46 0.73
C LYS A 358 -19.74 33.34 1.27
N ARG A 359 -20.69 33.98 0.58
CA ARG A 359 -22.11 33.55 0.58
C ARG A 359 -22.14 32.14 0.03
N LEU A 360 -21.91 31.18 0.92
CA LEU A 360 -22.35 29.81 0.74
C LEU A 360 -23.81 29.88 0.36
N HIS A 361 -24.21 29.07 -0.63
CA HIS A 361 -25.61 28.81 -0.88
C HIS A 361 -26.17 28.20 0.41
N THR A 362 -26.78 29.04 1.26
CA THR A 362 -27.50 28.58 2.43
C THR A 362 -28.62 27.72 1.86
N PRO A 363 -28.70 26.41 2.17
CA PRO A 363 -29.94 25.69 1.92
C PRO A 363 -31.04 26.49 2.62
N ALA A 364 -32.10 26.84 1.87
CA ALA A 364 -33.22 27.58 2.40
C ALA A 364 -33.60 26.97 3.75
N ARG A 365 -33.41 27.73 4.84
CA ARG A 365 -33.89 27.29 6.15
C ARG A 365 -35.40 27.11 5.96
N PRO A 366 -35.98 25.93 6.30
CA PRO A 366 -37.43 25.80 6.33
C PRO A 366 -37.96 26.93 7.22
N ALA A 367 -38.92 27.70 6.70
CA ALA A 367 -39.53 28.79 7.45
C ALA A 367 -39.95 28.25 8.82
N SER A 368 -39.41 28.85 9.88
CA SER A 368 -39.65 28.47 11.27
C SER A 368 -41.01 28.94 11.78
N ASP A 369 -42.04 28.92 10.92
CA ASP A 369 -43.41 29.28 11.26
C ASP A 369 -44.20 28.10 11.86
N GLY A 370 -43.57 26.94 12.00
CA GLY A 370 -44.11 25.83 12.78
C GLY A 370 -43.77 25.99 14.26
N PRO A 371 -44.75 25.90 15.19
CA PRO A 371 -44.45 25.88 16.61
C PRO A 371 -43.45 24.77 16.92
N GLY A 372 -42.39 25.10 17.64
CA GLY A 372 -41.34 24.15 17.98
C GLY A 372 -41.89 23.05 18.91
N PRO A 373 -41.16 21.94 19.10
CA PRO A 373 -41.58 20.86 20.00
C PRO A 373 -41.89 21.32 21.44
N ALA A 374 -41.30 22.44 21.87
CA ALA A 374 -41.55 23.05 23.18
C ALA A 374 -42.81 23.94 23.23
N ASP A 375 -43.35 24.37 22.09
CA ASP A 375 -44.53 25.24 22.02
C ASP A 375 -45.84 24.47 22.21
N TYR A 376 -45.83 23.15 22.02
CA TYR A 376 -46.95 22.26 22.33
C TYR A 376 -47.08 21.93 23.84
N CYS A 377 -46.11 22.32 24.67
CA CYS A 377 -46.24 22.18 26.13
C CYS A 377 -47.17 23.26 26.68
N VAL A 378 -48.38 22.84 27.11
CA VAL A 378 -49.41 23.71 27.69
C VAL A 378 -48.98 24.30 29.04
N ASP A 379 -48.11 23.59 29.78
CA ASP A 379 -47.58 24.06 31.05
C ASP A 379 -46.31 24.91 30.89
N SER A 380 -46.41 26.17 31.34
CA SER A 380 -45.33 27.16 31.33
C SER A 380 -44.09 26.73 32.11
N TYR A 381 -44.25 25.89 33.13
CA TYR A 381 -43.14 25.42 33.97
C TYR A 381 -42.33 24.33 33.26
N MET A 382 -43.02 23.35 32.69
CA MET A 382 -42.40 22.29 31.88
C MET A 382 -41.74 22.84 30.62
N ARG A 383 -42.32 23.89 30.01
CA ARG A 383 -41.70 24.60 28.87
C ARG A 383 -40.34 25.19 29.25
N LYS A 384 -40.24 25.86 30.39
CA LYS A 384 -38.98 26.46 30.88
C LYS A 384 -37.94 25.39 31.25
N GLU A 385 -38.37 24.27 31.80
CA GLU A 385 -37.45 23.18 32.17
C GLU A 385 -36.90 22.44 30.95
N ALA A 386 -37.74 22.18 29.93
CA ALA A 386 -37.32 21.63 28.65
C ALA A 386 -36.31 22.54 27.92
N LEU A 387 -36.56 23.86 27.93
CA LEU A 387 -35.62 24.87 27.42
C LEU A 387 -34.30 24.90 28.20
N ARG A 388 -34.32 24.75 29.52
CA ARG A 388 -33.08 24.67 30.31
C ARG A 388 -32.30 23.39 30.03
N ARG A 389 -32.96 22.24 29.88
CA ARG A 389 -32.29 20.97 29.53
C ARG A 389 -31.66 21.03 28.13
N SER A 390 -32.36 21.59 27.14
CA SER A 390 -31.80 21.77 25.79
C SER A 390 -30.63 22.77 25.78
N GLN A 391 -30.69 23.84 26.59
CA GLN A 391 -29.57 24.78 26.75
C GLN A 391 -28.35 24.17 27.46
N SER A 392 -28.57 23.27 28.43
CA SER A 392 -27.48 22.59 29.14
C SER A 392 -26.69 21.60 28.27
N SER A 393 -27.35 21.00 27.29
CA SER A 393 -26.73 20.01 26.39
C SER A 393 -26.00 20.63 25.20
N PHE A 394 -26.28 21.91 24.86
CA PHE A 394 -25.64 22.61 23.75
C PHE A 394 -25.27 24.07 24.10
N PRO A 395 -24.26 24.30 24.97
CA PRO A 395 -23.86 25.65 25.40
C PRO A 395 -23.38 26.55 24.25
N ARG A 396 -23.02 25.99 23.09
CA ARG A 396 -22.55 26.76 21.92
C ARG A 396 -23.67 27.21 20.97
N LEU A 397 -24.85 26.56 20.98
CA LEU A 397 -25.95 26.93 20.09
C LEU A 397 -26.66 28.22 20.55
N ALA A 398 -26.75 28.42 21.87
CA ALA A 398 -27.31 29.63 22.47
C ALA A 398 -26.46 30.88 22.16
N GLN A 399 -25.15 30.71 22.03
CA GLN A 399 -24.23 31.81 21.72
C GLN A 399 -24.32 32.24 20.23
N ASP A 400 -24.64 31.30 19.33
CA ASP A 400 -24.86 31.59 17.91
C ASP A 400 -26.26 32.17 17.64
N MET A 401 -27.28 31.79 18.40
CA MET A 401 -28.64 32.37 18.26
C MET A 401 -28.71 33.85 18.68
N LEU A 402 -27.92 34.27 19.68
CA LEU A 402 -27.87 35.65 20.16
C LEU A 402 -26.93 36.56 19.35
N ARG A 403 -26.15 36.02 18.41
CA ARG A 403 -25.28 36.79 17.51
C ARG A 403 -25.91 37.11 16.16
N GLY A 404 -27.11 36.59 15.89
CA GLY A 404 -27.80 36.74 14.61
C GLY A 404 -29.03 37.66 14.63
N SER A 405 -29.27 38.39 15.72
CA SER A 405 -30.30 39.42 15.82
C SER A 405 -29.71 40.83 15.69
#